data_AF-A0A1Z5INW3-F1
#
_entry.id   AF-A0A1Z5INW3-F1
#
_cell.length_a   1.000
_cell.length_b   1.000
_cell.length_c   1.000
_cell.angle_alpha   90.00
_cell.angle_beta   90.00
_cell.angle_gamma   90.00
#
_symmetry.space_group_name_H-M   'P 1'
#
loop_
_entity.id
_entity.type
_entity.pdbx_description
1 polymer ?
#
loop_
_entity_poly.entity_id
_entity_poly.type
_entity_poly.pdbx_seq_one_letter_code
_entity_poly.pdbx_strand_id
1 'polypeptide(L)'
;MNKSVVTIATATSFMLMGGLAQASIRKTSVKPAKLTSKSTFVKGTATKSATIRLSHNHTTYAYGKATNKGKFSLKLKHKLHNSWKYRLTVSKNGYKTTTAYLKISATKPASLKNTNSSAVTSSTAVSTASNASSANSSTNSTKTAKSTTTSSATASTPATSATSVTNANDSSADTHQTPAISPKEKADLATALKYKAKAIELGQKASNLQRQSWMVSHILRDDVHSADYYNKLDSQINDYQQKIKSLLAKSPDTTSNDYQTLNYHLTKLQDEKLQAQKDDEYPKKLNELDKSKVNVYRNKAYQLQDQMDQDTDDLSEEAVYFWALSGKIYNQYKLYLDNDWNDGPHTEPTITEKDAFNSLVTDINKKTTDQPSVIKNELLRQEKLEEQRKLEEQQRVEEQQKQQKLIEQQKLEEQQRVEEQQKQQKLIEQQKIEEQQKLQEQYDKDYASALELVNQYNQNTEKEKPLKTRANQMSNNINAFVSYDKSMLPWATEQVKDIQNALDTMKKTNSNFENTSEYQNKLTVLKQNQGYFDHYNQATLAYNLATKAIQGDFVGYKAQYEALQKKIDEIDNTNNSYADQLQQLQNKYRSTGLPDETDASKNIFNLYFSN
;
A
#
# COMPACT_ATOMS: atom_id res chain seq x y z
N MET A 1 8.89 -35.87 -50.71
CA MET A 1 7.84 -34.91 -50.28
C MET A 1 8.08 -34.60 -48.82
N ASN A 2 8.66 -33.43 -48.54
CA ASN A 2 9.26 -33.09 -47.26
C ASN A 2 8.20 -32.53 -46.31
N LYS A 3 8.01 -33.19 -45.16
CA LYS A 3 7.19 -32.69 -44.06
C LYS A 3 8.11 -31.89 -43.13
N SER A 4 8.07 -30.57 -43.23
CA SER A 4 8.70 -29.66 -42.28
C SER A 4 7.83 -29.57 -41.03
N VAL A 5 8.32 -30.12 -39.92
CA VAL A 5 7.77 -29.91 -38.57
C VAL A 5 8.43 -28.64 -38.04
N VAL A 6 7.65 -27.56 -37.94
CA VAL A 6 8.08 -26.31 -37.31
C VAL A 6 7.86 -26.46 -35.80
N THR A 7 8.92 -26.78 -35.08
CA THR A 7 8.94 -26.78 -33.61
C THR A 7 9.12 -25.34 -33.13
N ILE A 8 8.04 -24.71 -32.69
CA ILE A 8 8.07 -23.40 -32.03
C ILE A 8 8.54 -23.64 -30.60
N ALA A 9 9.82 -23.37 -30.33
CA ALA A 9 10.35 -23.31 -28.98
C ALA A 9 9.82 -22.05 -28.29
N THR A 10 8.80 -22.21 -27.45
CA THR A 10 8.38 -21.20 -26.48
C THR A 10 9.48 -21.02 -25.45
N ALA A 11 10.33 -20.01 -25.67
CA ALA A 11 11.28 -19.55 -24.67
C ALA A 11 10.49 -18.89 -23.54
N THR A 12 10.16 -19.67 -22.52
CA THR A 12 9.64 -19.17 -21.24
C THR A 12 10.77 -18.41 -20.57
N SER A 13 10.84 -17.10 -20.80
CA SER A 13 11.69 -16.20 -20.02
C SER A 13 11.25 -16.26 -18.56
N PHE A 14 11.92 -17.09 -17.76
CA PHE A 14 11.96 -16.92 -16.32
C PHE A 14 12.57 -15.55 -16.07
N MET A 15 11.71 -14.55 -15.85
CA MET A 15 12.11 -13.35 -15.13
C MET A 15 12.54 -13.81 -13.74
N LEU A 16 13.85 -14.03 -13.60
CA LEU A 16 14.56 -13.96 -12.34
C LEU A 16 14.27 -12.57 -11.76
N MET A 17 13.16 -12.47 -11.02
CA MET A 17 12.97 -11.42 -10.03
C MET A 17 14.04 -11.63 -8.97
N GLY A 18 15.24 -11.10 -9.26
CA GLY A 18 16.26 -10.87 -8.27
C GLY A 18 15.58 -10.15 -7.11
N GLY A 19 15.69 -10.76 -5.93
CA GLY A 19 15.16 -10.21 -4.69
C GLY A 19 15.72 -8.81 -4.49
N LEU A 20 14.96 -7.81 -4.92
CA LEU A 20 15.21 -6.43 -4.56
C LEU A 20 15.14 -6.41 -3.04
N ALA A 21 16.30 -6.18 -2.43
CA ALA A 21 16.42 -5.86 -1.02
C ALA A 21 15.24 -4.96 -0.66
N GLN A 22 14.41 -5.43 0.27
CA GLN A 22 13.15 -4.80 0.64
C GLN A 22 13.48 -3.44 1.27
N ALA A 23 13.71 -2.44 0.43
CA ALA A 23 14.06 -1.10 0.86
C ALA A 23 12.95 -0.64 1.77
N SER A 24 13.29 -0.36 3.03
CA SER A 24 12.35 -0.03 4.10
C SER A 24 11.39 1.07 3.63
N ILE A 25 10.18 0.65 3.19
CA ILE A 25 9.20 1.55 2.59
C ILE A 25 8.68 2.43 3.74
N ARG A 26 9.09 3.70 3.72
CA ARG A 26 8.65 4.69 4.71
C ARG A 26 7.13 4.79 4.67
N LYS A 27 6.48 4.74 5.85
CA LYS A 27 5.02 4.89 5.95
C LYS A 27 4.64 6.37 5.83
N THR A 28 3.58 6.67 5.07
CA THR A 28 2.98 8.02 5.13
C THR A 28 2.24 8.21 6.46
N SER A 29 2.19 9.43 6.97
CA SER A 29 1.48 9.80 8.20
C SER A 29 0.37 10.80 7.89
N VAL A 30 -0.72 10.74 8.67
CA VAL A 30 -1.85 11.67 8.55
C VAL A 30 -2.52 11.86 9.91
N LYS A 31 -2.84 13.12 10.23
CA LYS A 31 -3.62 13.53 11.41
C LYS A 31 -4.64 14.60 10.96
N PRO A 32 -5.87 14.19 10.61
CA PRO A 32 -6.92 15.11 10.20
C PRO A 32 -7.52 15.84 11.40
N ALA A 33 -7.95 17.08 11.19
CA ALA A 33 -8.78 17.79 12.15
C ALA A 33 -10.19 17.19 12.19
N LYS A 34 -10.89 17.38 13.31
CA LYS A 34 -12.27 16.93 13.48
C LYS A 34 -13.17 17.59 12.43
N LEU A 35 -13.97 16.78 11.72
CA LEU A 35 -14.93 17.24 10.72
C LEU A 35 -16.37 17.22 11.26
N THR A 36 -17.14 18.21 10.83
CA THR A 36 -18.57 18.35 11.08
C THR A 36 -19.33 18.45 9.76
N SER A 37 -20.65 18.22 9.76
CA SER A 37 -21.46 18.36 8.53
C SER A 37 -21.43 19.75 7.90
N LYS A 38 -21.10 20.78 8.70
CA LYS A 38 -20.96 22.17 8.25
C LYS A 38 -19.56 22.53 7.74
N SER A 39 -18.61 21.59 7.81
CA SER A 39 -17.24 21.86 7.36
C SER A 39 -17.23 22.10 5.85
N THR A 40 -16.58 23.19 5.43
CA THR A 40 -16.36 23.53 4.01
C THR A 40 -14.94 23.17 3.54
N PHE A 41 -14.05 22.88 4.50
CA PHE A 41 -12.67 22.47 4.25
C PHE A 41 -12.29 21.26 5.11
N VAL A 42 -11.44 20.40 4.55
CA VAL A 42 -10.74 19.33 5.28
C VAL A 42 -9.34 19.82 5.60
N LYS A 43 -9.02 19.93 6.89
CA LYS A 43 -7.73 20.43 7.38
C LYS A 43 -6.99 19.37 8.18
N GLY A 44 -5.67 19.45 8.24
CA GLY A 44 -4.86 18.57 9.07
C GLY A 44 -3.37 18.61 8.74
N THR A 45 -2.64 17.62 9.25
CA THR A 45 -1.24 17.38 8.91
C THR A 45 -1.06 16.03 8.23
N ALA A 46 -0.16 15.95 7.26
CA ALA A 46 0.22 14.74 6.55
C ALA A 46 1.72 14.76 6.18
N THR A 47 2.24 13.66 5.62
CA THR A 47 3.58 13.63 5.05
C THR A 47 3.77 14.78 4.03
N LYS A 48 4.91 15.48 4.13
CA LYS A 48 5.25 16.64 3.28
C LYS A 48 5.08 16.30 1.79
N SER A 49 4.37 17.16 1.06
CA SER A 49 4.11 17.01 -0.39
C SER A 49 3.34 15.75 -0.79
N ALA A 50 2.72 15.04 0.16
CA ALA A 50 1.87 13.89 -0.14
C ALA A 50 0.53 14.34 -0.75
N THR A 51 -0.01 13.54 -1.65
CA THR A 51 -1.35 13.70 -2.22
C THR A 51 -2.37 13.19 -1.22
N ILE A 52 -3.47 13.92 -1.06
CA ILE A 52 -4.53 13.66 -0.10
C ILE A 52 -5.87 13.62 -0.84
N ARG A 53 -6.66 12.57 -0.59
CA ARG A 53 -7.99 12.38 -1.16
C ARG A 53 -8.98 12.02 -0.06
N LEU A 54 -10.09 12.74 0.03
CA LEU A 54 -11.25 12.37 0.84
C LEU A 54 -12.34 11.81 -0.08
N SER A 55 -12.81 10.59 0.18
CA SER A 55 -13.83 9.93 -0.65
C SER A 55 -14.84 9.12 0.18
N HIS A 56 -16.03 8.91 -0.37
CA HIS A 56 -17.06 8.01 0.15
C HIS A 56 -17.78 7.37 -1.06
N ASN A 57 -17.99 6.05 -1.06
CA ASN A 57 -18.59 5.27 -2.16
C ASN A 57 -18.08 5.71 -3.55
N HIS A 58 -16.76 5.67 -3.75
CA HIS A 58 -16.06 6.10 -4.97
C HIS A 58 -16.17 7.59 -5.36
N THR A 59 -17.03 8.37 -4.71
CA THR A 59 -17.15 9.82 -4.93
C THR A 59 -16.05 10.57 -4.19
N THR A 60 -15.35 11.47 -4.87
CA THR A 60 -14.27 12.29 -4.29
C THR A 60 -14.80 13.64 -3.79
N TYR A 61 -14.73 13.86 -2.48
CA TYR A 61 -15.22 15.06 -1.81
C TYR A 61 -14.18 16.17 -1.75
N ALA A 62 -12.91 15.81 -1.60
CA ALA A 62 -11.79 16.75 -1.63
C ALA A 62 -10.53 16.06 -2.14
N TYR A 63 -9.70 16.81 -2.85
CA TYR A 63 -8.43 16.33 -3.39
C TYR A 63 -7.41 17.46 -3.40
N GLY A 64 -6.15 17.15 -3.09
CA GLY A 64 -5.04 18.09 -3.20
C GLY A 64 -3.76 17.56 -2.57
N LYS A 65 -2.81 18.44 -2.26
CA LYS A 65 -1.50 18.06 -1.70
C LYS A 65 -1.24 18.73 -0.35
N ALA A 66 -0.47 18.06 0.50
CA ALA A 66 0.11 18.67 1.68
C ALA A 66 1.21 19.66 1.28
N THR A 67 1.31 20.76 2.00
CA THR A 67 2.41 21.73 1.88
C THR A 67 3.76 21.09 2.23
N ASN A 68 4.85 21.79 1.92
CA ASN A 68 6.21 21.39 2.31
C ASN A 68 6.43 21.36 3.83
N LYS A 69 5.54 22.00 4.60
CA LYS A 69 5.48 21.93 6.08
C LYS A 69 4.59 20.78 6.58
N GLY A 70 4.03 19.97 5.70
CA GLY A 70 3.16 18.84 6.04
C GLY A 70 1.76 19.25 6.48
N LYS A 71 1.31 20.49 6.27
CA LYS A 71 -0.07 20.93 6.55
C LYS A 71 -0.91 20.87 5.28
N PHE A 72 -2.21 20.59 5.40
CA PHE A 72 -3.16 20.64 4.28
C PHE A 72 -4.47 21.31 4.66
N SER A 73 -5.12 21.94 3.68
CA SER A 73 -6.46 22.54 3.77
C SER A 73 -7.13 22.44 2.41
N LEU A 74 -8.07 21.50 2.26
CA LEU A 74 -8.70 21.16 0.98
C LEU A 74 -10.16 21.57 0.98
N LYS A 75 -10.61 22.32 -0.03
CA LYS A 75 -12.02 22.70 -0.18
C LYS A 75 -12.87 21.48 -0.52
N LEU A 76 -14.01 21.33 0.14
CA LEU A 76 -14.98 20.28 -0.14
C LEU A 76 -15.82 20.64 -1.37
N LYS A 77 -15.98 19.70 -2.29
CA LYS A 77 -16.85 19.80 -3.48
C LYS A 77 -18.31 19.50 -3.17
N HIS A 78 -18.56 18.72 -2.12
CA HIS A 78 -19.90 18.30 -1.70
C HIS A 78 -20.06 18.48 -0.19
N LYS A 79 -21.30 18.67 0.28
CA LYS A 79 -21.64 18.75 1.70
C LYS A 79 -21.38 17.40 2.37
N LEU A 80 -20.93 17.41 3.63
CA LEU A 80 -20.72 16.19 4.40
C LEU A 80 -21.99 15.79 5.14
N HIS A 81 -22.36 14.52 5.03
CA HIS A 81 -23.50 13.94 5.74
C HIS A 81 -23.06 13.45 7.12
N ASN A 82 -23.93 13.66 8.10
CA ASN A 82 -23.78 13.05 9.42
C ASN A 82 -23.89 11.53 9.30
N SER A 83 -23.25 10.80 10.21
CA SER A 83 -23.30 9.33 10.29
C SER A 83 -22.55 8.57 9.18
N TRP A 84 -22.08 9.23 8.12
CA TRP A 84 -21.25 8.60 7.10
C TRP A 84 -19.79 8.46 7.54
N LYS A 85 -19.15 7.38 7.09
CA LYS A 85 -17.71 7.14 7.23
C LYS A 85 -17.01 7.55 5.94
N TYR A 86 -16.14 8.54 6.03
CA TYR A 86 -15.35 9.02 4.90
C TYR A 86 -13.95 8.42 4.94
N ARG A 87 -13.42 8.04 3.79
CA ARG A 87 -12.07 7.51 3.63
C ARG A 87 -11.11 8.63 3.23
N LEU A 88 -10.14 8.92 4.09
CA LEU A 88 -9.04 9.84 3.81
C LEU A 88 -7.79 9.03 3.42
N THR A 89 -7.37 9.14 2.17
CA THR A 89 -6.18 8.44 1.63
C THR A 89 -5.05 9.43 1.44
N VAL A 90 -3.86 9.07 1.90
CA VAL A 90 -2.61 9.84 1.70
C VAL A 90 -1.60 8.97 0.96
N SER A 91 -1.11 9.47 -0.17
CA SER A 91 -0.14 8.77 -1.03
C SER A 91 1.04 9.67 -1.41
N LYS A 92 2.21 9.06 -1.56
CA LYS A 92 3.44 9.72 -2.01
C LYS A 92 4.36 8.68 -2.66
N ASN A 93 5.00 9.02 -3.78
CA ASN A 93 5.95 8.11 -4.45
C ASN A 93 7.08 7.71 -3.50
N GLY A 94 7.39 6.41 -3.45
CA GLY A 94 8.39 5.84 -2.54
C GLY A 94 7.90 5.67 -1.09
N TYR A 95 6.62 5.88 -0.80
CA TYR A 95 6.03 5.67 0.52
C TYR A 95 4.83 4.72 0.45
N LYS A 96 4.55 4.01 1.55
CA LYS A 96 3.33 3.21 1.68
C LYS A 96 2.12 4.13 1.88
N THR A 97 1.08 3.92 1.07
CA THR A 97 -0.20 4.64 1.16
C THR A 97 -0.87 4.39 2.52
N THR A 98 -1.29 5.46 3.19
CA THR A 98 -2.00 5.40 4.47
C THR A 98 -3.46 5.79 4.27
N THR A 99 -4.37 5.06 4.89
CA THR A 99 -5.81 5.34 4.88
C THR A 99 -6.30 5.56 6.31
N ALA A 100 -7.05 6.63 6.53
CA ALA A 100 -7.76 6.90 7.79
C ALA A 100 -9.27 7.06 7.51
N TYR A 101 -10.12 6.58 8.42
CA TYR A 101 -11.57 6.75 8.31
C TYR A 101 -12.06 7.84 9.26
N LEU A 102 -12.84 8.78 8.74
CA LEU A 102 -13.37 9.92 9.46
C LEU A 102 -14.87 9.77 9.67
N LYS A 103 -15.29 9.83 10.94
CA LYS A 103 -16.71 9.89 11.31
C LYS A 103 -17.10 11.36 11.49
N ILE A 104 -18.14 11.80 10.79
CA ILE A 104 -18.62 13.17 10.88
C ILE A 104 -19.45 13.33 12.15
N SER A 105 -19.08 14.29 12.99
CA SER A 105 -19.81 14.58 14.22
C SER A 105 -21.04 15.42 13.90
N ALA A 106 -22.19 15.05 14.45
CA ALA A 106 -23.36 15.90 14.41
C ALA A 106 -23.03 17.24 15.09
N THR A 107 -23.30 18.34 14.39
CA THR A 107 -23.15 19.67 14.99
C THR A 107 -24.26 19.81 16.01
N LYS A 108 -23.94 19.83 17.32
CA LYS A 108 -24.93 20.09 18.37
C LYS A 108 -25.59 21.44 18.05
N PRO A 109 -26.93 21.53 17.93
CA PRO A 109 -27.57 22.81 17.70
C PRO A 109 -27.15 23.76 18.82
N ALA A 110 -26.67 24.95 18.44
CA ALA A 110 -26.31 25.96 19.41
C ALA A 110 -27.57 26.26 20.23
N SER A 111 -27.52 25.94 21.53
CA SER A 111 -28.55 26.35 22.46
C SER A 111 -28.63 27.88 22.39
N LEU A 112 -29.74 28.37 21.85
CA LEU A 112 -30.11 29.78 21.86
C LEU A 112 -30.21 30.19 23.33
N LYS A 113 -29.15 30.81 23.84
CA LYS A 113 -29.13 31.42 25.17
C LYS A 113 -29.94 32.72 25.06
N ASN A 114 -31.23 32.60 25.37
CA ASN A 114 -32.16 33.71 25.42
C ASN A 114 -31.65 34.71 26.46
N THR A 115 -31.21 35.88 26.01
CA THR A 115 -30.67 36.95 26.86
C THR A 115 -31.63 38.12 26.74
N ASN A 116 -32.76 38.04 27.46
CA ASN A 116 -33.65 39.18 27.66
C ASN A 116 -33.28 39.85 28.98
N SER A 117 -32.61 41.01 28.90
CA SER A 117 -32.68 42.04 29.93
C SER A 117 -32.29 43.40 29.35
N SER A 118 -33.23 44.34 29.37
CA SER A 118 -33.14 45.81 29.48
C SER A 118 -34.37 46.41 28.78
N ALA A 119 -35.42 46.79 29.53
CA ALA A 119 -35.59 48.07 30.21
C ALA A 119 -36.29 49.12 29.32
N VAL A 120 -37.59 49.28 29.58
CA VAL A 120 -38.36 50.53 29.70
C VAL A 120 -37.83 51.77 28.96
N THR A 121 -38.60 52.29 28.00
CA THR A 121 -39.12 53.67 28.07
C THR A 121 -40.34 53.87 27.18
N SER A 122 -41.31 54.59 27.75
CA SER A 122 -42.66 54.84 27.26
C SER A 122 -42.74 56.19 26.53
N SER A 123 -43.45 56.25 25.41
CA SER A 123 -44.14 57.42 24.81
C SER A 123 -44.50 57.08 23.36
N THR A 124 -45.60 57.41 22.72
CA THR A 124 -46.89 58.03 23.03
C THR A 124 -47.78 57.72 21.81
N ALA A 125 -49.08 57.52 22.02
CA ALA A 125 -50.09 57.20 21.02
C ALA A 125 -50.24 58.27 19.91
N VAL A 126 -50.58 57.86 18.67
CA VAL A 126 -51.63 58.48 17.84
C VAL A 126 -52.23 57.43 16.89
N SER A 127 -53.56 57.36 16.91
CA SER A 127 -54.48 56.60 16.06
C SER A 127 -54.48 57.07 14.60
N THR A 128 -54.71 56.17 13.64
CA THR A 128 -55.71 56.40 12.57
C THR A 128 -56.02 55.11 11.80
N ALA A 129 -57.29 54.97 11.50
CA ALA A 129 -57.94 53.83 10.90
C ALA A 129 -57.97 53.90 9.36
N SER A 130 -58.59 52.87 8.79
CA SER A 130 -59.25 52.79 7.47
C SER A 130 -58.37 52.74 6.22
N ASN A 131 -58.36 51.59 5.53
CA ASN A 131 -59.33 51.35 4.45
C ASN A 131 -59.24 49.94 3.87
N ALA A 132 -60.40 49.30 3.80
CA ALA A 132 -60.72 48.15 2.98
C ALA A 132 -61.49 48.63 1.75
N SER A 133 -61.23 48.05 0.57
CA SER A 133 -62.13 48.05 -0.60
C SER A 133 -61.50 47.16 -1.68
N SER A 134 -62.10 45.99 -1.97
CA SER A 134 -63.00 45.71 -3.12
C SER A 134 -62.22 45.16 -4.34
N ALA A 135 -62.34 43.89 -4.75
CA ALA A 135 -63.50 43.19 -5.31
C ALA A 135 -64.02 43.77 -6.64
N ASN A 136 -63.68 43.12 -7.76
CA ASN A 136 -64.45 42.88 -9.02
C ASN A 136 -63.43 42.49 -10.13
N SER A 137 -63.70 41.67 -11.14
CA SER A 137 -64.97 41.21 -11.73
C SER A 137 -64.76 39.99 -12.66
N SER A 138 -65.67 39.02 -12.53
CA SER A 138 -66.52 38.42 -13.58
C SER A 138 -65.94 37.70 -14.82
N THR A 139 -66.28 36.40 -14.91
CA THR A 139 -67.01 35.69 -15.99
C THR A 139 -66.53 35.74 -17.45
N ASN A 140 -66.30 34.55 -18.02
CA ASN A 140 -67.03 34.18 -19.24
C ASN A 140 -67.22 32.66 -19.38
N SER A 141 -68.49 32.26 -19.54
CA SER A 141 -68.97 30.92 -19.87
C SER A 141 -69.36 30.88 -21.34
N THR A 142 -69.09 29.76 -22.02
CA THR A 142 -69.78 29.13 -23.18
C THR A 142 -68.71 28.28 -23.91
N LYS A 143 -68.97 27.11 -24.50
CA LYS A 143 -70.19 26.54 -25.06
C LYS A 143 -70.02 25.03 -25.22
N THR A 144 -71.08 24.31 -24.92
CA THR A 144 -71.31 22.88 -25.13
C THR A 144 -71.21 22.49 -26.61
N ALA A 145 -70.45 21.43 -26.93
CA ALA A 145 -70.56 20.70 -28.19
C ALA A 145 -70.64 19.19 -27.90
N LYS A 146 -71.81 18.66 -28.26
CA LYS A 146 -72.26 17.28 -28.21
C LYS A 146 -71.57 16.50 -29.33
N SER A 147 -70.87 15.41 -29.03
CA SER A 147 -70.58 14.38 -30.04
C SER A 147 -70.67 12.99 -29.44
N THR A 148 -71.62 12.25 -30.00
CA THR A 148 -71.93 10.84 -29.79
C THR A 148 -70.89 10.01 -30.55
N THR A 149 -70.20 9.09 -29.87
CA THR A 149 -69.62 7.93 -30.56
C THR A 149 -69.52 6.74 -29.61
N THR A 150 -70.32 5.75 -29.98
CA THR A 150 -70.40 4.38 -29.50
C THR A 150 -69.07 3.66 -29.69
N SER A 151 -68.51 3.02 -28.66
CA SER A 151 -67.65 1.85 -28.79
C SER A 151 -67.54 1.11 -27.46
N SER A 152 -68.12 -0.07 -27.47
CA SER A 152 -67.98 -1.18 -26.54
C SER A 152 -66.52 -1.50 -26.22
N ALA A 153 -66.16 -1.45 -24.94
CA ALA A 153 -65.04 -2.19 -24.39
C ALA A 153 -65.47 -2.77 -23.04
N THR A 154 -65.61 -4.08 -23.02
CA THR A 154 -65.91 -4.92 -21.87
C THR A 154 -64.77 -4.78 -20.85
N ALA A 155 -64.97 -3.93 -19.85
CA ALA A 155 -64.09 -3.89 -18.68
C ALA A 155 -64.52 -5.00 -17.73
N SER A 156 -63.76 -6.08 -17.71
CA SER A 156 -63.79 -7.08 -16.64
C SER A 156 -63.29 -6.39 -15.36
N THR A 157 -64.23 -6.00 -14.51
CA THR A 157 -63.97 -5.64 -13.12
C THR A 157 -63.33 -6.85 -12.43
N PRO A 158 -62.16 -6.74 -11.76
CA PRO A 158 -61.79 -7.74 -10.79
C PRO A 158 -62.77 -7.57 -9.63
N ALA A 159 -63.63 -8.58 -9.44
CA ALA A 159 -64.44 -8.69 -8.24
C ALA A 159 -63.48 -8.75 -7.05
N THR A 160 -63.42 -7.67 -6.27
CA THR A 160 -62.87 -7.72 -4.93
C THR A 160 -63.80 -8.63 -4.14
N SER A 161 -63.40 -9.89 -3.99
CA SER A 161 -64.02 -10.85 -3.09
C SER A 161 -64.02 -10.25 -1.69
N ALA A 162 -65.14 -9.65 -1.30
CA ALA A 162 -65.41 -9.37 0.09
C ALA A 162 -65.53 -10.71 0.79
N THR A 163 -64.44 -11.16 1.42
CA THR A 163 -64.48 -12.26 2.38
C THR A 163 -65.28 -11.79 3.58
N SER A 164 -66.61 -11.95 3.50
CA SER A 164 -67.49 -11.92 4.65
C SER A 164 -67.12 -13.10 5.54
N VAL A 165 -66.31 -12.84 6.57
CA VAL A 165 -66.09 -13.74 7.69
C VAL A 165 -67.39 -13.78 8.50
N THR A 166 -68.32 -14.62 8.09
CA THR A 166 -69.34 -15.16 8.98
C THR A 166 -68.73 -16.34 9.72
N ASN A 167 -68.06 -16.06 10.84
CA ASN A 167 -67.81 -17.08 11.87
C ASN A 167 -68.99 -17.06 12.83
N ALA A 168 -69.88 -18.03 12.62
CA ALA A 168 -70.81 -18.50 13.63
C ALA A 168 -70.15 -19.61 14.44
N ASN A 169 -70.42 -19.60 15.75
CA ASN A 169 -70.15 -20.64 16.73
C ASN A 169 -68.68 -20.94 17.06
N ASP A 170 -68.15 -20.18 18.03
CA ASP A 170 -67.58 -20.88 19.18
C ASP A 170 -68.00 -20.17 20.47
N SER A 171 -68.70 -20.92 21.31
CA SER A 171 -69.39 -20.45 22.51
C SER A 171 -68.40 -20.49 23.68
N SER A 172 -67.69 -19.38 23.89
CA SER A 172 -67.00 -19.11 25.15
C SER A 172 -67.32 -17.68 25.56
N ALA A 173 -68.17 -17.57 26.57
CA ALA A 173 -68.67 -16.31 27.10
C ALA A 173 -67.56 -15.58 27.86
N ASP A 174 -66.86 -14.69 27.17
CA ASP A 174 -66.18 -13.57 27.82
C ASP A 174 -66.70 -12.27 27.21
N THR A 175 -67.67 -11.66 27.91
CA THR A 175 -68.42 -10.48 27.47
C THR A 175 -67.60 -9.23 27.73
N HIS A 176 -66.51 -9.07 26.98
CA HIS A 176 -65.92 -7.75 26.79
C HIS A 176 -66.85 -6.93 25.90
N GLN A 177 -67.73 -6.14 26.52
CA GLN A 177 -68.48 -5.07 25.85
C GLN A 177 -67.49 -4.21 25.06
N THR A 178 -67.49 -4.38 23.74
CA THR A 178 -66.80 -3.46 22.84
C THR A 178 -67.45 -2.10 23.02
N PRO A 179 -66.70 -1.06 23.40
CA PRO A 179 -67.28 0.25 23.67
C PRO A 179 -68.03 0.75 22.43
N ALA A 180 -69.26 1.23 22.63
CA ALA A 180 -70.07 1.78 21.56
C ALA A 180 -69.33 2.95 20.91
N ILE A 181 -68.87 2.73 19.67
CA ILE A 181 -68.14 3.71 18.88
C ILE A 181 -69.07 4.90 18.62
N SER A 182 -68.63 6.09 18.98
CA SER A 182 -69.39 7.33 18.78
C SER A 182 -69.64 7.60 17.27
N PRO A 183 -70.73 8.29 16.90
CA PRO A 183 -70.98 8.66 15.51
C PRO A 183 -69.81 9.42 14.85
N LYS A 184 -69.08 10.22 15.64
CA LYS A 184 -67.88 10.94 15.20
C LYS A 184 -66.73 9.99 14.89
N GLU A 185 -66.43 9.04 15.77
CA GLU A 185 -65.42 8.00 15.54
C GLU A 185 -65.73 7.17 14.30
N LYS A 186 -67.00 6.85 14.06
CA LYS A 186 -67.44 6.13 12.85
C LYS A 186 -67.19 6.93 11.57
N ALA A 187 -67.45 8.24 11.59
CA ALA A 187 -67.20 9.13 10.45
C ALA A 187 -65.70 9.32 10.18
N ASP A 188 -64.89 9.47 11.22
CA ASP A 188 -63.44 9.63 11.10
C ASP A 188 -62.79 8.32 10.61
N LEU A 189 -63.24 7.16 11.10
CA LEU A 189 -62.77 5.85 10.60
C LEU A 189 -63.11 5.64 9.11
N ALA A 190 -64.32 6.01 8.68
CA ALA A 190 -64.69 5.98 7.27
C ALA A 190 -63.79 6.89 6.41
N THR A 191 -63.37 8.02 6.95
CA THR A 191 -62.43 8.95 6.29
C THR A 191 -61.03 8.35 6.22
N ALA A 192 -60.55 7.72 7.30
CA ALA A 192 -59.26 7.03 7.32
C ALA A 192 -59.20 5.89 6.30
N LEU A 193 -60.28 5.10 6.14
CA LEU A 193 -60.38 4.04 5.14
C LEU A 193 -60.33 4.58 3.71
N LYS A 194 -60.98 5.73 3.44
CA LYS A 194 -60.87 6.42 2.14
C LYS A 194 -59.44 6.86 1.85
N TYR A 195 -58.74 7.42 2.83
CA TYR A 195 -57.33 7.80 2.68
C TYR A 195 -56.42 6.59 2.47
N LYS A 196 -56.62 5.49 3.20
CA LYS A 196 -55.87 4.23 3.00
C LYS A 196 -56.08 3.69 1.58
N ALA A 197 -57.33 3.61 1.11
CA ALA A 197 -57.64 3.16 -0.24
C ALA A 197 -57.02 4.05 -1.31
N LYS A 198 -57.03 5.38 -1.11
CA LYS A 198 -56.39 6.32 -2.04
C LYS A 198 -54.87 6.16 -2.08
N ALA A 199 -54.24 5.98 -0.93
CA ALA A 199 -52.79 5.72 -0.84
C ALA A 199 -52.39 4.44 -1.59
N ILE A 200 -53.17 3.36 -1.45
CA ILE A 200 -52.95 2.10 -2.18
C ILE A 200 -53.13 2.30 -3.70
N GLU A 201 -54.17 3.02 -4.13
CA GLU A 201 -54.41 3.32 -5.55
C GLU A 201 -53.24 4.09 -6.17
N LEU A 202 -52.74 5.12 -5.47
CA LEU A 202 -51.62 5.94 -5.92
C LEU A 202 -50.30 5.16 -5.91
N GLY A 203 -50.05 4.37 -4.86
CA GLY A 203 -48.90 3.47 -4.78
C GLY A 203 -48.88 2.46 -5.93
N GLN A 204 -50.03 1.89 -6.29
CA GLN A 204 -50.15 0.99 -7.43
C GLN A 204 -49.83 1.67 -8.76
N LYS A 205 -50.30 2.91 -8.95
CA LYS A 205 -49.99 3.69 -10.15
C LYS A 205 -48.50 4.02 -10.24
N ALA A 206 -47.90 4.43 -9.12
CA ALA A 206 -46.46 4.69 -9.03
C ALA A 206 -45.65 3.43 -9.35
N SER A 207 -45.98 2.28 -8.76
CA SER A 207 -45.31 1.00 -9.05
C SER A 207 -45.44 0.57 -10.52
N ASN A 208 -46.62 0.78 -11.11
CA ASN A 208 -46.85 0.47 -12.53
C ASN A 208 -46.04 1.41 -13.45
N LEU A 209 -45.99 2.72 -13.15
CA LEU A 209 -45.18 3.69 -13.90
C LEU A 209 -43.69 3.39 -13.76
N GLN A 210 -43.22 3.08 -12.55
CA GLN A 210 -41.85 2.69 -12.32
C GLN A 210 -41.47 1.43 -13.11
N ARG A 211 -42.36 0.43 -13.19
CA ARG A 211 -42.13 -0.77 -14.00
C ARG A 211 -42.07 -0.44 -15.50
N GLN A 212 -42.92 0.46 -15.97
CA GLN A 212 -42.87 0.96 -17.36
C GLN A 212 -41.57 1.70 -17.65
N SER A 213 -41.17 2.64 -16.77
CA SER A 213 -39.90 3.38 -16.84
C SER A 213 -38.70 2.42 -16.89
N TRP A 214 -38.67 1.43 -16.00
CA TRP A 214 -37.62 0.41 -15.97
C TRP A 214 -37.53 -0.38 -17.27
N MET A 215 -38.67 -0.80 -17.83
CA MET A 215 -38.72 -1.53 -19.10
C MET A 215 -38.28 -0.68 -20.27
N VAL A 216 -38.73 0.57 -20.34
CA VAL A 216 -38.28 1.52 -21.36
C VAL A 216 -36.76 1.67 -21.29
N SER A 217 -36.20 1.87 -20.10
CA SER A 217 -34.75 1.96 -19.93
C SER A 217 -34.03 0.66 -20.31
N HIS A 218 -34.60 -0.52 -20.04
CA HIS A 218 -34.00 -1.80 -20.41
C HIS A 218 -34.01 -2.00 -21.92
N ILE A 219 -35.13 -1.73 -22.57
CA ILE A 219 -35.32 -1.87 -24.01
C ILE A 219 -34.42 -0.87 -24.78
N LEU A 220 -34.27 0.36 -24.27
CA LEU A 220 -33.50 1.41 -24.94
C LEU A 220 -31.99 1.33 -24.71
N ARG A 221 -31.53 0.63 -23.67
CA ARG A 221 -30.10 0.54 -23.39
C ARG A 221 -29.33 -0.29 -24.41
N ASP A 222 -30.00 -0.97 -25.35
CA ASP A 222 -29.36 -1.81 -26.37
C ASP A 222 -28.31 -2.77 -25.74
N ASP A 223 -28.49 -3.15 -24.48
CA ASP A 223 -27.64 -4.12 -23.79
C ASP A 223 -28.02 -5.52 -24.28
N VAL A 224 -27.91 -5.73 -25.60
CA VAL A 224 -27.87 -7.08 -26.16
C VAL A 224 -26.60 -7.69 -25.60
N HIS A 225 -26.76 -8.76 -24.84
CA HIS A 225 -25.61 -9.49 -24.34
C HIS A 225 -24.74 -9.90 -25.52
N SER A 226 -23.46 -9.53 -25.47
CA SER A 226 -22.55 -9.84 -26.57
C SER A 226 -22.42 -11.36 -26.71
N ALA A 227 -22.05 -11.83 -27.91
CA ALA A 227 -21.69 -13.24 -28.12
C ALA A 227 -20.63 -13.70 -27.08
N ASP A 228 -19.70 -12.80 -26.71
CA ASP A 228 -18.68 -13.05 -25.70
C ASP A 228 -19.25 -13.30 -24.30
N TYR A 229 -20.36 -12.63 -23.93
CA TYR A 229 -21.04 -12.88 -22.67
C TYR A 229 -21.61 -14.31 -22.60
N TYR A 230 -22.30 -14.76 -23.66
CA TYR A 230 -22.81 -16.12 -23.73
C TYR A 230 -21.70 -17.16 -23.77
N ASN A 231 -20.63 -16.91 -24.54
CA ASN A 231 -19.46 -17.78 -24.58
C ASN A 231 -18.82 -17.94 -23.20
N LYS A 232 -18.80 -16.86 -22.39
CA LYS A 232 -18.31 -16.90 -21.02
C LYS A 232 -19.23 -17.75 -20.12
N LEU A 233 -20.54 -17.54 -20.17
CA LEU A 233 -21.49 -18.35 -19.41
C LEU A 233 -21.38 -19.84 -19.79
N ASP A 234 -21.29 -20.16 -21.08
CA ASP A 234 -21.14 -21.52 -21.57
C ASP A 234 -19.83 -22.16 -21.11
N SER A 235 -18.73 -21.40 -21.14
CA SER A 235 -17.45 -21.86 -20.60
C SER A 235 -17.54 -22.18 -19.10
N GLN A 236 -18.20 -21.32 -18.32
CA GLN A 236 -18.39 -21.53 -16.88
C GLN A 236 -19.32 -22.72 -16.60
N ILE A 237 -20.45 -22.81 -17.29
CA ILE A 237 -21.39 -23.94 -17.19
C ILE A 237 -20.65 -25.25 -17.48
N ASN A 238 -19.86 -25.32 -18.56
CA ASN A 238 -19.09 -26.51 -18.89
C ASN A 238 -18.03 -26.83 -17.81
N ASP A 239 -17.30 -25.84 -17.29
CA ASP A 239 -16.34 -26.04 -16.19
C ASP A 239 -17.02 -26.63 -14.93
N TYR A 240 -18.17 -26.10 -14.52
CA TYR A 240 -18.93 -26.65 -13.39
C TYR A 240 -19.45 -28.07 -13.67
N GLN A 241 -19.92 -28.35 -14.90
CA GLN A 241 -20.33 -29.70 -15.30
C GLN A 241 -19.14 -30.70 -15.24
N GLN A 242 -17.94 -30.31 -15.69
CA GLN A 242 -16.76 -31.17 -15.59
C GLN A 242 -16.32 -31.39 -14.14
N LYS A 243 -16.41 -30.37 -13.28
CA LYS A 243 -16.13 -30.48 -11.84
C LYS A 243 -17.10 -31.43 -11.15
N ILE A 244 -18.39 -31.31 -11.42
CA ILE A 244 -19.42 -32.23 -10.89
C ILE A 244 -19.14 -33.66 -11.38
N LYS A 245 -18.87 -33.86 -12.67
CA LYS A 245 -18.53 -35.18 -13.23
C LYS A 245 -17.30 -35.79 -12.57
N SER A 246 -16.25 -34.99 -12.36
CA SER A 246 -15.01 -35.42 -11.71
C SER A 246 -15.22 -35.74 -10.23
N LEU A 247 -16.10 -35.00 -9.54
CA LEU A 247 -16.47 -35.26 -8.15
C LEU A 247 -17.26 -36.57 -8.04
N LEU A 248 -18.26 -36.77 -8.91
CA LEU A 248 -19.07 -38.00 -8.95
C LEU A 248 -18.25 -39.26 -9.27
N ALA A 249 -17.21 -39.12 -10.09
CA ALA A 249 -16.28 -40.22 -10.38
C ALA A 249 -15.43 -40.62 -9.15
N LYS A 250 -15.16 -39.68 -8.24
CA LYS A 250 -14.42 -39.93 -6.98
C LYS A 250 -15.33 -40.40 -5.86
N SER A 251 -16.54 -39.87 -5.80
CA SER A 251 -17.57 -40.21 -4.82
C SER A 251 -18.95 -40.00 -5.43
N PRO A 252 -19.80 -41.04 -5.52
CA PRO A 252 -21.16 -40.92 -6.07
C PRO A 252 -22.14 -40.20 -5.13
N ASP A 253 -21.70 -39.70 -3.98
CA ASP A 253 -22.53 -39.02 -2.99
C ASP A 253 -22.96 -37.61 -3.46
N THR A 254 -24.23 -37.49 -3.84
CA THR A 254 -24.87 -36.22 -4.23
C THR A 254 -25.34 -35.39 -3.04
N THR A 255 -25.25 -35.91 -1.81
CA THR A 255 -25.61 -35.17 -0.59
C THR A 255 -24.43 -34.42 0.01
N SER A 256 -23.20 -34.70 -0.45
CA SER A 256 -22.01 -33.96 -0.06
C SER A 256 -22.15 -32.45 -0.29
N ASN A 257 -21.65 -31.67 0.66
CA ASN A 257 -21.65 -30.21 0.60
C ASN A 257 -20.95 -29.67 -0.66
N ASP A 258 -19.90 -30.35 -1.13
CA ASP A 258 -19.16 -29.96 -2.34
C ASP A 258 -20.02 -30.13 -3.60
N TYR A 259 -20.78 -31.23 -3.68
CA TYR A 259 -21.71 -31.46 -4.79
C TYR A 259 -22.82 -30.42 -4.79
N GLN A 260 -23.47 -30.20 -3.63
CA GLN A 260 -24.56 -29.23 -3.49
C GLN A 260 -24.12 -27.81 -3.87
N THR A 261 -22.92 -27.41 -3.45
CA THR A 261 -22.34 -26.10 -3.80
C THR A 261 -22.10 -25.97 -5.30
N LEU A 262 -21.48 -26.98 -5.93
CA LEU A 262 -21.25 -26.96 -7.38
C LEU A 262 -22.56 -26.96 -8.17
N ASN A 263 -23.54 -27.76 -7.75
CA ASN A 263 -24.86 -27.85 -8.40
C ASN A 263 -25.67 -26.55 -8.28
N TYR A 264 -25.61 -25.89 -7.11
CA TYR A 264 -26.19 -24.57 -6.92
C TYR A 264 -25.61 -23.54 -7.89
N HIS A 265 -24.28 -23.48 -8.03
CA HIS A 265 -23.64 -22.56 -8.96
C HIS A 265 -23.97 -22.88 -10.43
N LEU A 266 -24.01 -24.16 -10.79
CA LEU A 266 -24.42 -24.58 -12.13
C LEU A 266 -25.85 -24.11 -12.45
N THR A 267 -26.79 -24.36 -11.53
CA THR A 267 -28.20 -23.95 -11.68
C THR A 267 -28.30 -22.44 -11.86
N LYS A 268 -27.62 -21.67 -11.00
CA LYS A 268 -27.61 -20.21 -11.07
C LYS A 268 -27.08 -19.69 -12.41
N LEU A 269 -26.01 -20.27 -12.95
CA LEU A 269 -25.46 -19.88 -14.25
C LEU A 269 -26.40 -20.24 -15.40
N GLN A 270 -27.11 -21.36 -15.31
CA GLN A 270 -28.13 -21.76 -16.29
C GLN A 270 -29.33 -20.80 -16.27
N ASP A 271 -29.81 -20.42 -15.09
CA ASP A 271 -30.88 -19.45 -14.92
C ASP A 271 -30.47 -18.07 -15.44
N GLU A 272 -29.24 -17.63 -15.14
CA GLU A 272 -28.67 -16.38 -15.65
C GLU A 272 -28.58 -16.38 -17.17
N LYS A 273 -28.15 -17.50 -17.77
CA LYS A 273 -28.12 -17.65 -19.23
C LYS A 273 -29.53 -17.57 -19.83
N LEU A 274 -30.50 -18.28 -19.24
CA LEU A 274 -31.88 -18.29 -19.71
C LEU A 274 -32.52 -16.90 -19.59
N GLN A 275 -32.25 -16.18 -18.51
CA GLN A 275 -32.74 -14.83 -18.30
C GLN A 275 -32.12 -13.86 -19.32
N ALA A 276 -30.81 -13.89 -19.52
CA ALA A 276 -30.14 -13.07 -20.53
C ALA A 276 -30.71 -13.33 -21.94
N GLN A 277 -31.01 -14.59 -22.28
CA GLN A 277 -31.64 -14.93 -23.56
C GLN A 277 -33.05 -14.35 -23.71
N LYS A 278 -33.84 -14.34 -22.63
CA LYS A 278 -35.17 -13.68 -22.62
C LYS A 278 -35.04 -12.17 -22.74
N ASP A 279 -34.08 -11.58 -22.04
CA ASP A 279 -33.83 -10.14 -22.07
C ASP A 279 -33.42 -9.69 -23.47
N ASP A 280 -32.61 -10.49 -24.18
CA ASP A 280 -32.23 -10.26 -25.58
C ASP A 280 -33.37 -10.46 -26.60
N GLU A 281 -34.49 -11.08 -26.21
CA GLU A 281 -35.65 -11.25 -27.09
C GLU A 281 -36.32 -9.90 -27.39
N TYR A 282 -36.32 -8.97 -26.42
CA TYR A 282 -36.96 -7.67 -26.57
C TYR A 282 -36.21 -6.74 -27.53
N PRO A 283 -34.88 -6.56 -27.45
CA PRO A 283 -34.11 -5.81 -28.45
C PRO A 283 -34.20 -6.43 -29.85
N LYS A 284 -34.27 -7.76 -29.98
CA LYS A 284 -34.46 -8.41 -31.29
C LYS A 284 -35.77 -8.01 -31.94
N LYS A 285 -36.89 -8.10 -31.20
CA LYS A 285 -38.20 -7.63 -31.67
C LYS A 285 -38.22 -6.13 -31.96
N LEU A 286 -37.47 -5.34 -31.20
CA LEU A 286 -37.35 -3.90 -31.45
C LEU A 286 -36.55 -3.60 -32.73
N ASN A 287 -35.52 -4.37 -33.04
CA ASN A 287 -34.73 -4.25 -34.27
C ASN A 287 -35.49 -4.68 -35.53
N GLU A 288 -36.55 -5.47 -35.38
CA GLU A 288 -37.50 -5.80 -36.45
C GLU A 288 -38.47 -4.65 -36.74
N LEU A 289 -38.62 -3.68 -35.82
CA LEU A 289 -39.39 -2.47 -36.06
C LEU A 289 -38.61 -1.46 -36.91
N ASP A 290 -39.33 -0.57 -37.59
CA ASP A 290 -38.75 0.50 -38.39
C ASP A 290 -37.79 1.36 -37.55
N LYS A 291 -36.49 1.30 -37.87
CA LYS A 291 -35.40 2.00 -37.15
C LYS A 291 -35.65 3.50 -37.01
N SER A 292 -36.29 4.13 -37.99
CA SER A 292 -36.62 5.56 -37.93
C SER A 292 -37.65 5.85 -36.84
N LYS A 293 -38.66 4.98 -36.70
CA LYS A 293 -39.69 5.06 -35.66
C LYS A 293 -39.11 4.75 -34.29
N VAL A 294 -38.23 3.75 -34.19
CA VAL A 294 -37.53 3.40 -32.94
C VAL A 294 -36.68 4.56 -32.44
N ASN A 295 -35.94 5.26 -33.31
CA ASN A 295 -35.12 6.42 -32.92
C ASN A 295 -35.96 7.63 -32.47
N VAL A 296 -37.05 7.94 -33.18
CA VAL A 296 -38.00 8.99 -32.77
C VAL A 296 -38.64 8.64 -31.43
N TYR A 297 -38.96 7.36 -31.23
CA TYR A 297 -39.50 6.87 -29.97
C TYR A 297 -38.46 6.91 -28.85
N ARG A 298 -37.21 6.53 -29.08
CA ARG A 298 -36.10 6.58 -28.10
C ARG A 298 -35.93 7.97 -27.50
N ASN A 299 -35.89 9.01 -28.33
CA ASN A 299 -35.79 10.40 -27.86
C ASN A 299 -37.02 10.83 -27.03
N LYS A 300 -38.22 10.40 -27.46
CA LYS A 300 -39.45 10.67 -26.71
C LYS A 300 -39.54 9.85 -25.43
N ALA A 301 -38.98 8.65 -25.43
CA ALA A 301 -39.02 7.72 -24.32
C ALA A 301 -38.10 8.15 -23.18
N TYR A 302 -36.98 8.82 -23.46
CA TYR A 302 -36.22 9.53 -22.42
C TYR A 302 -37.01 10.69 -21.80
N GLN A 303 -37.74 11.47 -22.61
CA GLN A 303 -38.60 12.54 -22.09
C GLN A 303 -39.77 11.98 -21.26
N LEU A 304 -40.36 10.88 -21.72
CA LEU A 304 -41.40 10.17 -20.99
C LEU A 304 -40.84 9.51 -19.73
N GLN A 305 -39.60 9.03 -19.74
CA GLN A 305 -38.95 8.48 -18.55
C GLN A 305 -38.75 9.56 -17.49
N ASP A 306 -38.19 10.72 -17.84
CA ASP A 306 -38.04 11.84 -16.91
C ASP A 306 -39.41 12.28 -16.35
N GLN A 307 -40.44 12.30 -17.20
CA GLN A 307 -41.80 12.62 -16.78
C GLN A 307 -42.41 11.53 -15.90
N MET A 308 -42.23 10.25 -16.22
CA MET A 308 -42.73 9.12 -15.43
C MET A 308 -42.03 9.03 -14.08
N ASP A 309 -40.73 9.33 -14.02
CA ASP A 309 -39.96 9.34 -12.78
C ASP A 309 -40.44 10.51 -11.89
N GLN A 310 -40.68 11.69 -12.46
CA GLN A 310 -41.31 12.81 -11.75
C GLN A 310 -42.73 12.50 -11.29
N ASP A 311 -43.58 11.94 -12.15
CA ASP A 311 -44.95 11.55 -11.82
C ASP A 311 -44.95 10.44 -10.75
N THR A 312 -43.97 9.52 -10.77
CA THR A 312 -43.81 8.46 -9.76
C THR A 312 -43.45 9.06 -8.41
N ASP A 313 -42.52 10.01 -8.38
CA ASP A 313 -42.15 10.72 -7.14
C ASP A 313 -43.35 11.49 -6.58
N ASP A 314 -44.07 12.25 -7.42
CA ASP A 314 -45.26 13.01 -7.02
C ASP A 314 -46.37 12.07 -6.49
N LEU A 315 -46.65 10.96 -7.19
CA LEU A 315 -47.66 9.97 -6.77
C LEU A 315 -47.24 9.22 -5.50
N SER A 316 -45.95 8.93 -5.34
CA SER A 316 -45.41 8.26 -4.15
C SER A 316 -45.47 9.18 -2.93
N GLU A 317 -45.10 10.45 -3.07
CA GLU A 317 -45.24 11.46 -2.02
C GLU A 317 -46.70 11.67 -1.63
N GLU A 318 -47.62 11.71 -2.61
CA GLU A 318 -49.05 11.81 -2.36
C GLU A 318 -49.60 10.55 -1.67
N ALA A 319 -49.16 9.36 -2.07
CA ALA A 319 -49.52 8.10 -1.44
C ALA A 319 -49.06 8.05 0.03
N VAL A 320 -47.82 8.46 0.30
CA VAL A 320 -47.25 8.56 1.66
C VAL A 320 -48.02 9.58 2.50
N TYR A 321 -48.42 10.71 1.92
CA TYR A 321 -49.23 11.71 2.59
C TYR A 321 -50.59 11.16 3.03
N PHE A 322 -51.32 10.50 2.14
CA PHE A 322 -52.62 9.89 2.47
C PHE A 322 -52.49 8.72 3.46
N TRP A 323 -51.41 7.92 3.35
CA TRP A 323 -51.09 6.86 4.31
C TRP A 323 -50.86 7.44 5.72
N ALA A 324 -50.09 8.52 5.82
CA ALA A 324 -49.82 9.21 7.08
C ALA A 324 -51.08 9.86 7.68
N LEU A 325 -51.95 10.45 6.86
CA LEU A 325 -53.24 10.98 7.31
C LEU A 325 -54.14 9.88 7.89
N SER A 326 -54.23 8.74 7.19
CA SER A 326 -54.97 7.59 7.69
C SER A 326 -54.38 7.11 9.02
N GLY A 327 -53.05 7.00 9.12
CA GLY A 327 -52.37 6.51 10.33
C GLY A 327 -52.58 7.42 11.54
N LYS A 328 -52.64 8.75 11.33
CA LYS A 328 -52.97 9.71 12.39
C LYS A 328 -54.37 9.48 12.96
N ILE A 329 -55.35 9.19 12.11
CA ILE A 329 -56.73 8.93 12.54
C ILE A 329 -56.81 7.58 13.29
N TYR A 330 -56.16 6.53 12.79
CA TYR A 330 -56.10 5.24 13.48
C TYR A 330 -55.44 5.35 14.87
N ASN A 331 -54.33 6.09 14.96
CA ASN A 331 -53.64 6.33 16.23
C ASN A 331 -54.47 7.16 17.22
N GLN A 332 -55.19 8.18 16.73
CA GLN A 332 -56.08 9.01 17.57
C GLN A 332 -57.13 8.16 18.30
N TYR A 333 -57.59 7.08 17.67
CA TYR A 333 -58.61 6.19 18.21
C TYR A 333 -58.05 4.88 18.80
N LYS A 334 -56.72 4.76 18.92
CA LYS A 334 -56.03 3.56 19.45
C LYS A 334 -56.47 2.26 18.77
N LEU A 335 -56.80 2.33 17.48
CA LEU A 335 -57.17 1.16 16.71
C LEU A 335 -55.91 0.35 16.41
N TYR A 336 -56.01 -0.98 16.50
CA TYR A 336 -54.92 -1.85 16.07
C TYR A 336 -54.68 -1.63 14.57
N LEU A 337 -53.43 -1.33 14.23
CA LEU A 337 -52.96 -1.29 12.86
C LEU A 337 -52.70 -2.74 12.44
N ASP A 338 -53.43 -3.24 11.44
CA ASP A 338 -53.19 -4.56 10.85
C ASP A 338 -51.75 -4.65 10.31
N ASN A 339 -51.22 -5.86 10.14
CA ASN A 339 -49.84 -6.09 9.68
C ASN A 339 -49.51 -5.39 8.36
N ASP A 340 -50.50 -5.20 7.48
CA ASP A 340 -50.42 -4.48 6.20
C ASP A 340 -50.01 -3.00 6.35
N TRP A 341 -50.04 -2.45 7.56
CA TRP A 341 -49.58 -1.08 7.81
C TRP A 341 -48.07 -0.91 7.75
N ASN A 342 -47.32 -1.98 8.00
CA ASN A 342 -45.85 -1.94 8.07
C ASN A 342 -45.19 -1.87 6.69
N ASP A 343 -45.88 -2.34 5.65
CA ASP A 343 -45.36 -2.37 4.28
C ASP A 343 -45.54 -1.03 3.54
N GLY A 344 -46.26 -0.08 4.14
CA GLY A 344 -46.54 1.23 3.56
C GLY A 344 -47.51 1.16 2.38
N PRO A 345 -47.67 2.25 1.60
CA PRO A 345 -48.52 2.26 0.42
C PRO A 345 -47.88 1.53 -0.78
N HIS A 346 -46.74 0.86 -0.60
CA HIS A 346 -46.04 0.19 -1.68
C HIS A 346 -46.76 -1.11 -2.05
N THR A 347 -47.32 -1.16 -3.25
CA THR A 347 -47.89 -2.38 -3.80
C THR A 347 -47.02 -2.91 -4.92
N GLU A 348 -47.00 -4.24 -5.10
CA GLU A 348 -46.35 -4.83 -6.26
C GLU A 348 -47.04 -4.38 -7.56
N PRO A 349 -46.28 -4.12 -8.63
CA PRO A 349 -46.86 -3.73 -9.91
C PRO A 349 -47.77 -4.84 -10.46
N THR A 350 -48.99 -4.48 -10.84
CA THR A 350 -49.99 -5.40 -11.39
C THR A 350 -49.81 -5.67 -12.88
N ILE A 351 -49.09 -4.80 -13.58
CA ILE A 351 -48.76 -4.99 -14.99
C ILE A 351 -47.59 -5.96 -15.12
N THR A 352 -47.66 -6.94 -16.04
CA THR A 352 -46.50 -7.81 -16.33
C THR A 352 -45.53 -7.13 -17.29
N GLU A 353 -44.30 -7.64 -17.38
CA GLU A 353 -43.32 -7.16 -18.37
C GLU A 353 -43.85 -7.27 -19.81
N LYS A 354 -44.52 -8.38 -20.12
CA LYS A 354 -45.11 -8.60 -21.43
C LYS A 354 -46.16 -7.55 -21.77
N ASP A 355 -46.98 -7.15 -20.79
CA ASP A 355 -48.03 -6.14 -20.99
C ASP A 355 -47.44 -4.75 -21.24
N ALA A 356 -46.41 -4.38 -20.47
CA ALA A 356 -45.71 -3.12 -20.66
C ALA A 356 -44.96 -3.08 -22.01
N PHE A 357 -44.34 -4.18 -22.45
CA PHE A 357 -43.74 -4.27 -23.79
C PHE A 357 -44.79 -4.15 -24.91
N ASN A 358 -45.92 -4.86 -24.81
CA ASN A 358 -46.97 -4.80 -25.83
C ASN A 358 -47.61 -3.40 -25.92
N SER A 359 -47.78 -2.72 -24.79
CA SER A 359 -48.21 -1.31 -24.77
C SER A 359 -47.23 -0.42 -25.53
N LEU A 360 -45.92 -0.62 -25.30
CA LEU A 360 -44.86 0.11 -25.99
C LEU A 360 -44.91 -0.07 -27.52
N VAL A 361 -44.99 -1.32 -27.97
CA VAL A 361 -45.06 -1.67 -29.40
C VAL A 361 -46.33 -1.08 -30.03
N THR A 362 -47.45 -1.11 -29.31
CA THR A 362 -48.71 -0.50 -29.75
C THR A 362 -48.56 1.02 -29.93
N ASP A 363 -47.92 1.72 -28.99
CA ASP A 363 -47.68 3.17 -29.07
C ASP A 363 -46.73 3.55 -30.21
N ILE A 364 -45.70 2.72 -30.47
CA ILE A 364 -44.79 2.89 -31.61
C ILE A 364 -45.55 2.76 -32.93
N ASN A 365 -46.46 1.77 -33.03
CA ASN A 365 -47.18 1.46 -34.27
C ASN A 365 -48.38 2.39 -34.53
N LYS A 366 -49.06 2.88 -33.48
CA LYS A 366 -50.25 3.75 -33.59
C LYS A 366 -49.93 5.14 -34.13
N LYS A 367 -48.67 5.57 -34.07
CA LYS A 367 -48.26 6.95 -34.36
C LYS A 367 -48.10 7.30 -35.84
N THR A 368 -48.58 6.45 -36.76
CA THR A 368 -48.43 6.65 -38.22
C THR A 368 -49.64 7.30 -38.91
N THR A 369 -50.71 7.69 -38.20
CA THR A 369 -51.98 7.99 -38.88
C THR A 369 -52.74 9.22 -38.38
N ASP A 370 -52.08 10.33 -38.06
CA ASP A 370 -52.78 11.62 -37.95
C ASP A 370 -51.86 12.82 -38.29
N GLN A 371 -51.86 13.20 -39.58
CA GLN A 371 -51.92 14.57 -40.11
C GLN A 371 -51.27 14.68 -41.50
N PRO A 372 -52.05 14.66 -42.61
CA PRO A 372 -51.49 14.83 -43.96
C PRO A 372 -51.34 16.29 -44.43
N SER A 373 -51.88 17.30 -43.75
CA SER A 373 -52.02 18.65 -44.34
C SER A 373 -50.95 19.68 -43.96
N VAL A 374 -50.14 19.43 -42.93
CA VAL A 374 -48.99 20.31 -42.58
C VAL A 374 -47.73 19.94 -43.38
N ILE A 375 -47.72 18.74 -43.98
CA ILE A 375 -46.53 18.13 -44.58
C ILE A 375 -46.05 18.87 -45.83
N LYS A 376 -46.89 19.57 -46.59
CA LYS A 376 -46.43 20.14 -47.89
C LYS A 376 -45.50 21.37 -47.74
N ASN A 377 -45.69 22.17 -46.70
CA ASN A 377 -44.79 23.29 -46.39
C ASN A 377 -43.62 22.84 -45.50
N GLU A 378 -43.83 21.83 -44.65
CA GLU A 378 -42.76 21.24 -43.85
C GLU A 378 -41.82 20.39 -44.71
N LEU A 379 -42.27 19.78 -45.80
CA LEU A 379 -41.43 19.01 -46.75
C LEU A 379 -40.47 19.92 -47.50
N LEU A 380 -40.91 21.10 -47.95
CA LEU A 380 -40.04 22.10 -48.60
C LEU A 380 -39.04 22.70 -47.61
N ARG A 381 -39.45 22.85 -46.34
CA ARG A 381 -38.57 23.28 -45.24
C ARG A 381 -37.59 22.18 -44.85
N GLN A 382 -38.03 20.92 -44.86
CA GLN A 382 -37.22 19.73 -44.61
C GLN A 382 -36.24 19.47 -45.74
N GLU A 383 -36.59 19.73 -47.00
CA GLU A 383 -35.68 19.57 -48.14
C GLU A 383 -34.54 20.60 -48.07
N LYS A 384 -34.85 21.87 -47.73
CA LYS A 384 -33.81 22.88 -47.42
C LYS A 384 -32.98 22.56 -46.19
N LEU A 385 -33.61 22.07 -45.11
CA LEU A 385 -32.91 21.60 -43.91
C LEU A 385 -32.05 20.38 -44.21
N GLU A 386 -32.48 19.50 -45.12
CA GLU A 386 -31.76 18.30 -45.50
C GLU A 386 -30.59 18.62 -46.42
N GLU A 387 -30.71 19.61 -47.30
CA GLU A 387 -29.60 20.16 -48.08
C GLU A 387 -28.59 20.86 -47.17
N GLN A 388 -29.05 21.63 -46.17
CA GLN A 388 -28.18 22.21 -45.15
C GLN A 388 -27.52 21.13 -44.27
N ARG A 389 -28.25 20.09 -43.86
CA ARG A 389 -27.67 18.94 -43.15
C ARG A 389 -26.67 18.18 -43.99
N LYS A 390 -26.90 18.00 -45.29
CA LYS A 390 -25.92 17.37 -46.20
C LYS A 390 -24.65 18.20 -46.31
N LEU A 391 -24.78 19.53 -46.35
CA LEU A 391 -23.62 20.43 -46.34
C LEU A 391 -22.87 20.40 -44.99
N GLU A 392 -23.60 20.43 -43.88
CA GLU A 392 -23.03 20.31 -42.52
C GLU A 392 -22.41 18.93 -42.30
N GLU A 393 -23.03 17.86 -42.80
CA GLU A 393 -22.51 16.50 -42.75
C GLU A 393 -21.26 16.35 -43.61
N GLN A 394 -21.23 16.96 -44.80
CA GLN A 394 -20.04 17.01 -45.65
C GLN A 394 -18.91 17.78 -44.96
N GLN A 395 -19.19 18.91 -44.31
CA GLN A 395 -18.20 19.64 -43.49
C GLN A 395 -17.73 18.81 -42.30
N ARG A 396 -18.64 18.08 -41.64
CA ARG A 396 -18.30 17.19 -40.51
C ARG A 396 -17.42 16.02 -40.97
N VAL A 397 -17.69 15.45 -42.14
CA VAL A 397 -16.89 14.38 -42.73
C VAL A 397 -15.51 14.90 -43.12
N GLU A 398 -15.42 16.09 -43.73
CA GLU A 398 -14.13 16.73 -44.03
C GLU A 398 -13.34 17.05 -42.76
N GLU A 399 -14.01 17.53 -41.70
CA GLU A 399 -13.38 17.79 -40.41
C GLU A 399 -12.93 16.49 -39.73
N GLN A 400 -13.74 15.43 -39.78
CA GLN A 400 -13.35 14.10 -39.30
C GLN A 400 -12.16 13.54 -40.09
N GLN A 401 -12.10 13.74 -41.40
CA GLN A 401 -10.94 13.34 -42.21
C GLN A 401 -9.70 14.15 -41.85
N LYS A 402 -9.82 15.46 -41.58
CA LYS A 402 -8.71 16.29 -41.09
C LYS A 402 -8.24 15.84 -39.71
N GLN A 403 -9.15 15.51 -38.80
CA GLN A 403 -8.82 14.98 -37.47
C GLN A 403 -8.16 13.60 -37.58
N GLN A 404 -8.64 12.71 -38.44
CA GLN A 404 -8.00 11.41 -38.69
C GLN A 404 -6.58 11.57 -39.23
N LYS A 405 -6.36 12.45 -40.22
CA LYS A 405 -5.02 12.76 -40.73
C LYS A 405 -4.09 13.32 -39.64
N LEU A 406 -4.62 14.18 -38.77
CA LEU A 406 -3.85 14.72 -37.64
C LEU A 406 -3.48 13.63 -36.63
N ILE A 407 -4.41 12.72 -36.31
CA ILE A 407 -4.15 11.58 -35.43
C ILE A 407 -3.11 10.64 -36.04
N GLU A 408 -3.20 10.38 -37.35
CA GLU A 408 -2.23 9.56 -38.07
C GLU A 408 -0.83 10.20 -38.08
N GLN A 409 -0.75 11.52 -38.29
CA GLN A 409 0.50 12.27 -38.18
C GLN A 409 1.09 12.20 -36.76
N GLN A 410 0.28 12.40 -35.72
CA GLN A 410 0.72 12.28 -34.32
C GLN A 410 1.19 10.87 -33.99
N LYS A 411 0.53 9.84 -34.52
CA LYS A 411 0.93 8.44 -34.34
C LYS A 411 2.28 8.16 -35.01
N LEU A 412 2.53 8.73 -36.18
CA LEU A 412 3.81 8.62 -36.88
C LEU A 412 4.93 9.33 -36.12
N GLU A 413 4.68 10.54 -35.61
CA GLU A 413 5.63 11.29 -34.77
C GLU A 413 5.93 10.56 -33.45
N GLU A 414 4.91 9.97 -32.81
CA GLU A 414 5.10 9.17 -31.60
C GLU A 414 5.91 7.89 -31.88
N GLN A 415 5.65 7.22 -33.01
CA GLN A 415 6.44 6.06 -33.45
C GLN A 415 7.92 6.43 -33.67
N GLN A 416 8.20 7.55 -34.33
CA GLN A 416 9.57 8.05 -34.51
C GLN A 416 10.25 8.35 -33.17
N ARG A 417 9.52 8.96 -32.21
CA ARG A 417 10.04 9.24 -30.87
C ARG A 417 10.36 7.97 -30.09
N VAL A 418 9.54 6.92 -30.23
CA VAL A 418 9.78 5.62 -29.59
C VAL A 418 11.00 4.93 -30.21
N GLU A 419 11.14 4.95 -31.54
CA GLU A 419 12.32 4.40 -32.21
C GLU A 419 13.61 5.14 -31.82
N GLU A 420 13.57 6.46 -31.68
CA GLU A 420 14.70 7.25 -31.20
C GLU A 420 15.07 6.91 -29.74
N GLN A 421 14.08 6.77 -28.87
CA GLN A 421 14.30 6.32 -27.48
C GLN A 421 14.92 4.92 -27.43
N GLN A 422 14.48 3.99 -28.28
CA GLN A 422 15.08 2.65 -28.37
C GLN A 422 16.54 2.70 -28.85
N LYS A 423 16.86 3.55 -29.84
CA LYS A 423 18.24 3.77 -30.28
C LYS A 423 19.12 4.33 -29.16
N GLN A 424 18.63 5.30 -28.39
CA GLN A 424 19.35 5.84 -27.23
C GLN A 424 19.57 4.78 -26.14
N GLN A 425 18.57 3.94 -25.85
CA GLN A 425 18.71 2.85 -24.88
C GLN A 425 19.76 1.83 -25.31
N LYS A 426 19.76 1.42 -26.59
CA LYS A 426 20.79 0.51 -27.12
C LYS A 426 22.20 1.09 -27.03
N LEU A 427 22.36 2.39 -27.28
CA LEU A 427 23.65 3.06 -27.15
C LEU A 427 24.14 3.06 -25.69
N ILE A 428 23.26 3.35 -24.73
CA ILE A 428 23.60 3.30 -23.29
C ILE A 428 23.97 1.88 -22.86
N GLU A 429 23.25 0.87 -23.35
CA GLU A 429 23.55 -0.54 -23.05
C GLU A 429 24.91 -0.96 -23.63
N GLN A 430 25.22 -0.55 -24.85
CA GLN A 430 26.52 -0.79 -25.46
C GLN A 430 27.67 -0.14 -24.68
N GLN A 431 27.49 1.09 -24.20
CA GLN A 431 28.48 1.76 -23.34
C GLN A 431 28.70 1.03 -22.01
N LYS A 432 27.63 0.50 -21.40
CA LYS A 432 27.75 -0.31 -20.16
C LYS A 432 28.52 -1.60 -20.38
N ILE A 433 28.31 -2.26 -21.52
CA ILE A 433 29.04 -3.49 -21.86
C ILE A 433 30.53 -3.18 -22.05
N GLU A 434 30.87 -2.08 -22.73
CA GLU A 434 32.26 -1.65 -22.91
C GLU A 434 32.93 -1.29 -21.56
N GLU A 435 32.20 -0.62 -20.66
CA GLU A 435 32.70 -0.31 -19.31
C GLU A 435 32.93 -1.57 -18.48
N GLN A 436 32.03 -2.56 -18.56
CA GLN A 436 32.21 -3.86 -17.90
C GLN A 436 33.41 -4.63 -18.43
N GLN A 437 33.65 -4.60 -19.75
CA GLN A 437 34.83 -5.22 -20.36
C GLN A 437 36.12 -4.57 -19.85
N LYS A 438 36.17 -3.23 -19.79
CA LYS A 438 37.33 -2.51 -19.22
C LYS A 438 37.57 -2.84 -17.76
N LEU A 439 36.49 -2.98 -16.96
CA LEU A 439 36.59 -3.35 -15.56
C LEU A 439 37.11 -4.79 -15.39
N GLN A 440 36.67 -5.71 -16.23
CA GLN A 440 37.15 -7.10 -16.24
C GLN A 440 38.62 -7.19 -16.64
N GLU A 441 39.04 -6.47 -17.68
CA GLU A 441 40.45 -6.40 -18.08
C GLU A 441 41.34 -5.84 -16.96
N GLN A 442 40.85 -4.85 -16.22
CA GLN A 442 41.57 -4.31 -15.07
C GLN A 442 41.66 -5.34 -13.93
N TYR A 443 40.56 -6.03 -13.63
CA TYR A 443 40.53 -7.09 -12.64
C TYR A 443 41.52 -8.21 -12.97
N ASP A 444 41.57 -8.65 -14.24
CA ASP A 444 42.48 -9.70 -14.67
C ASP A 444 43.96 -9.29 -14.56
N LYS A 445 44.27 -8.00 -14.84
CA LYS A 445 45.61 -7.43 -14.63
C LYS A 445 46.00 -7.39 -13.15
N ASP A 446 45.09 -6.96 -12.29
CA ASP A 446 45.32 -6.87 -10.85
C ASP A 446 45.46 -8.28 -10.25
N TYR A 447 44.66 -9.24 -10.71
CA TYR A 447 44.73 -10.63 -10.31
C TYR A 447 46.06 -11.28 -10.73
N ALA A 448 46.50 -11.07 -11.98
CA ALA A 448 47.81 -11.55 -12.44
C ALA A 448 48.96 -10.96 -11.60
N SER A 449 48.90 -9.66 -11.30
CA SER A 449 49.89 -8.97 -10.45
C SER A 449 49.90 -9.53 -9.02
N ALA A 450 48.73 -9.81 -8.45
CA ALA A 450 48.61 -10.42 -7.13
C ALA A 450 49.15 -11.84 -7.11
N LEU A 451 48.91 -12.63 -8.16
CA LEU A 451 49.44 -13.99 -8.29
C LEU A 451 50.98 -13.98 -8.35
N GLU A 452 51.56 -13.01 -9.05
CA GLU A 452 53.01 -12.83 -9.13
C GLU A 452 53.61 -12.45 -7.77
N LEU A 453 52.96 -11.56 -7.01
CA LEU A 453 53.34 -11.23 -5.64
C LEU A 453 53.27 -12.43 -4.70
N VAL A 454 52.21 -13.25 -4.80
CA VAL A 454 52.07 -14.48 -4.00
C VAL A 454 53.17 -15.49 -4.37
N ASN A 455 53.50 -15.63 -5.65
CA ASN A 455 54.59 -16.50 -6.07
C ASN A 455 55.96 -16.01 -5.57
N GLN A 456 56.22 -14.69 -5.60
CA GLN A 456 57.43 -14.11 -5.01
C GLN A 456 57.48 -14.31 -3.49
N TYR A 457 56.35 -14.14 -2.79
CA TYR A 457 56.25 -14.40 -1.36
C TYR A 457 56.54 -15.88 -1.03
N ASN A 458 55.94 -16.80 -1.79
CA ASN A 458 56.13 -18.24 -1.60
C ASN A 458 57.58 -18.69 -1.87
N GLN A 459 58.25 -18.08 -2.86
CA GLN A 459 59.68 -18.29 -3.09
C GLN A 459 60.57 -17.74 -1.97
N ASN A 460 60.11 -16.71 -1.25
CA ASN A 460 60.81 -16.16 -0.09
C ASN A 460 60.54 -16.93 1.20
N THR A 461 59.37 -17.57 1.38
CA THR A 461 59.07 -18.39 2.57
C THR A 461 59.92 -19.66 2.71
N GLU A 462 60.46 -20.22 1.63
CA GLU A 462 61.45 -21.31 1.73
C GLU A 462 62.80 -20.84 2.31
N LYS A 463 63.09 -19.53 2.29
CA LYS A 463 64.24 -18.93 2.98
C LYS A 463 63.94 -18.54 4.44
N GLU A 464 62.68 -18.56 4.88
CA GLU A 464 62.26 -18.18 6.24
C GLU A 464 62.26 -19.34 7.25
N LYS A 465 62.18 -20.60 6.79
CA LYS A 465 62.31 -21.79 7.66
C LYS A 465 63.57 -21.78 8.55
N PRO A 466 64.79 -21.46 8.06
CA PRO A 466 65.97 -21.38 8.93
C PRO A 466 65.92 -20.19 9.89
N LEU A 467 65.28 -19.07 9.52
CA LEU A 467 65.15 -17.88 10.37
C LEU A 467 64.22 -18.13 11.56
N LYS A 468 63.10 -18.84 11.35
CA LYS A 468 62.16 -19.18 12.43
C LYS A 468 62.79 -20.18 13.42
N THR A 469 63.56 -21.14 12.91
CA THR A 469 64.33 -22.07 13.76
C THR A 469 65.42 -21.35 14.56
N ARG A 470 66.15 -20.43 13.93
CA ARG A 470 67.20 -19.63 14.59
C ARG A 470 66.63 -18.65 15.62
N ALA A 471 65.48 -18.03 15.33
CA ALA A 471 64.78 -17.17 16.28
C ALA A 471 64.27 -17.94 17.51
N ASN A 472 63.76 -19.17 17.31
CA ASN A 472 63.35 -20.03 18.42
C ASN A 472 64.53 -20.52 19.26
N GLN A 473 65.66 -20.90 18.64
CA GLN A 473 66.90 -21.20 19.36
C GLN A 473 67.40 -19.99 20.15
N MET A 474 67.38 -18.80 19.55
CA MET A 474 67.81 -17.57 20.21
C MET A 474 66.90 -17.21 21.39
N SER A 475 65.58 -17.35 21.22
CA SER A 475 64.63 -17.16 22.32
C SER A 475 64.87 -18.14 23.47
N ASN A 476 65.20 -19.40 23.18
CA ASN A 476 65.51 -20.40 24.21
C ASN A 476 66.82 -20.08 24.93
N ASN A 477 67.87 -19.69 24.20
CA ASN A 477 69.16 -19.32 24.77
C ASN A 477 69.04 -18.07 25.66
N ILE A 478 68.25 -17.08 25.23
CA ILE A 478 68.05 -15.88 26.05
C ILE A 478 67.19 -16.17 27.28
N ASN A 479 66.17 -17.03 27.17
CA ASN A 479 65.39 -17.47 28.33
C ASN A 479 66.26 -18.21 29.36
N ALA A 480 67.19 -19.06 28.89
CA ALA A 480 68.14 -19.74 29.76
C ALA A 480 69.06 -18.73 30.46
N PHE A 481 69.62 -17.77 29.71
CA PHE A 481 70.47 -16.71 30.23
C PHE A 481 69.76 -15.84 31.28
N VAL A 482 68.54 -15.37 30.99
CA VAL A 482 67.75 -14.51 31.91
C VAL A 482 67.31 -15.27 33.17
N SER A 483 67.03 -16.58 33.08
CA SER A 483 66.66 -17.38 34.25
C SER A 483 67.83 -17.60 35.21
N TYR A 484 69.03 -17.78 34.67
CA TYR A 484 70.26 -17.94 35.45
C TYR A 484 70.65 -16.62 36.12
N ASP A 485 70.63 -15.52 35.37
CA ASP A 485 71.08 -14.21 35.86
C ASP A 485 70.12 -13.61 36.92
N LYS A 486 68.81 -13.88 36.83
CA LYS A 486 67.85 -13.53 37.89
C LYS A 486 68.20 -14.11 39.27
N SER A 487 68.93 -15.22 39.32
CA SER A 487 69.39 -15.84 40.57
C SER A 487 70.70 -15.23 41.11
N MET A 488 71.53 -14.65 40.22
CA MET A 488 72.81 -14.01 40.54
C MET A 488 72.66 -12.52 40.86
N LEU A 489 71.65 -11.85 40.30
CA LEU A 489 71.43 -10.40 40.45
C LEU A 489 71.36 -9.93 41.92
N PRO A 490 70.66 -10.63 42.84
CA PRO A 490 70.63 -10.21 44.25
C PRO A 490 72.01 -10.28 44.90
N TRP A 491 72.78 -11.33 44.63
CA TRP A 491 74.13 -11.51 45.16
C TRP A 491 75.11 -10.46 44.64
N ALA A 492 75.09 -10.20 43.32
CA ALA A 492 75.94 -9.19 42.70
C ALA A 492 75.61 -7.77 43.19
N THR A 493 74.33 -7.47 43.43
CA THR A 493 73.88 -6.18 43.96
C THR A 493 74.37 -5.98 45.39
N GLU A 494 74.29 -7.02 46.24
CA GLU A 494 74.80 -7.00 47.62
C GLU A 494 76.33 -6.78 47.63
N GLN A 495 77.07 -7.51 46.78
CA GLN A 495 78.53 -7.37 46.65
C GLN A 495 78.96 -5.96 46.22
N VAL A 496 78.31 -5.37 45.22
CA VAL A 496 78.60 -3.99 44.79
C VAL A 496 78.36 -3.00 45.93
N LYS A 497 77.27 -3.19 46.69
CA LYS A 497 76.93 -2.34 47.83
C LYS A 497 77.97 -2.46 48.95
N ASP A 498 78.39 -3.67 49.28
CA ASP A 498 79.41 -3.91 50.31
C ASP A 498 80.78 -3.35 49.92
N ILE A 499 81.18 -3.52 48.65
CA ILE A 499 82.43 -2.97 48.14
C ILE A 499 82.38 -1.43 48.14
N GLN A 500 81.26 -0.83 47.72
CA GLN A 500 81.10 0.63 47.74
C GLN A 500 81.16 1.18 49.17
N ASN A 501 80.47 0.53 50.12
CA ASN A 501 80.52 0.90 51.53
C ASN A 501 81.94 0.78 52.11
N ALA A 502 82.71 -0.24 51.72
CA ALA A 502 84.11 -0.40 52.11
C ALA A 502 84.99 0.73 51.54
N LEU A 503 84.82 1.07 50.26
CA LEU A 503 85.52 2.19 49.60
C LEU A 503 85.21 3.53 50.27
N ASP A 504 83.95 3.79 50.60
CA ASP A 504 83.51 5.01 51.29
C ASP A 504 84.05 5.08 52.73
N THR A 505 84.15 3.94 53.41
CA THR A 505 84.73 3.85 54.75
C THR A 505 86.23 4.14 54.72
N MET A 506 86.97 3.55 53.77
CA MET A 506 88.41 3.82 53.59
C MET A 506 88.69 5.29 53.27
N LYS A 507 87.83 5.91 52.46
CA LYS A 507 87.91 7.34 52.14
C LYS A 507 87.74 8.25 53.36
N LYS A 508 86.98 7.80 54.37
CA LYS A 508 86.75 8.56 55.61
C LYS A 508 87.86 8.38 56.64
N THR A 509 88.51 7.23 56.70
CA THR A 509 89.45 6.87 57.78
C THR A 509 90.91 7.12 57.45
N ASN A 510 91.30 7.19 56.18
CA ASN A 510 92.69 7.38 55.77
C ASN A 510 92.79 8.42 54.65
N SER A 511 93.56 9.49 54.85
CA SER A 511 93.71 10.57 53.86
C SER A 511 94.57 10.20 52.63
N ASN A 512 95.28 9.06 52.66
CA ASN A 512 96.11 8.58 51.55
C ASN A 512 95.65 7.21 51.01
N PHE A 513 94.36 6.90 51.20
CA PHE A 513 93.73 5.62 50.86
C PHE A 513 93.83 5.24 49.37
N GLU A 514 93.82 6.23 48.46
CA GLU A 514 93.81 5.98 47.00
C GLU A 514 95.06 5.24 46.50
N ASN A 515 96.20 5.36 47.20
CA ASN A 515 97.45 4.69 46.84
C ASN A 515 97.63 3.31 47.51
N THR A 516 96.65 2.86 48.30
CA THR A 516 96.72 1.54 48.93
C THR A 516 96.35 0.44 47.94
N SER A 517 97.08 -0.67 47.99
CA SER A 517 96.78 -1.85 47.15
C SER A 517 95.38 -2.40 47.39
N GLU A 518 94.87 -2.30 48.63
CA GLU A 518 93.52 -2.72 48.99
C GLU A 518 92.44 -1.89 48.29
N TYR A 519 92.60 -0.55 48.25
CA TYR A 519 91.68 0.33 47.54
C TYR A 519 91.67 0.04 46.03
N GLN A 520 92.84 -0.11 45.41
CA GLN A 520 92.95 -0.39 43.98
C GLN A 520 92.33 -1.75 43.60
N ASN A 521 92.51 -2.76 44.45
CA ASN A 521 91.87 -4.07 44.26
C ASN A 521 90.35 -3.97 44.36
N LYS A 522 89.80 -3.34 45.41
CA LYS A 522 88.35 -3.21 45.57
C LYS A 522 87.71 -2.33 44.48
N LEU A 523 88.39 -1.28 44.04
CA LEU A 523 87.94 -0.44 42.92
C LEU A 523 87.92 -1.22 41.59
N THR A 524 88.90 -2.11 41.38
CA THR A 524 88.94 -2.98 40.20
C THR A 524 87.77 -3.97 40.20
N VAL A 525 87.49 -4.62 41.34
CA VAL A 525 86.34 -5.54 41.48
C VAL A 525 85.02 -4.80 41.28
N LEU A 526 84.89 -3.57 41.81
CA LEU A 526 83.70 -2.74 41.59
C LEU A 526 83.47 -2.44 40.11
N LYS A 527 84.52 -2.05 39.37
CA LYS A 527 84.43 -1.78 37.92
C LYS A 527 84.09 -3.03 37.11
N GLN A 528 84.64 -4.18 37.50
CA GLN A 528 84.30 -5.46 36.86
C GLN A 528 82.82 -5.83 37.08
N ASN A 529 82.32 -5.67 38.31
CA ASN A 529 80.92 -5.93 38.62
C ASN A 529 79.98 -4.94 37.93
N GLN A 530 80.37 -3.66 37.79
CA GLN A 530 79.60 -2.68 37.01
C GLN A 530 79.51 -3.06 35.52
N GLY A 531 80.62 -3.52 34.93
CA GLY A 531 80.61 -4.03 33.55
C GLY A 531 79.64 -5.20 33.36
N TYR A 532 79.52 -6.08 34.35
CA TYR A 532 78.54 -7.17 34.35
C TYR A 532 77.10 -6.66 34.32
N PHE A 533 76.76 -5.66 35.15
CA PHE A 533 75.43 -5.03 35.14
C PHE A 533 75.09 -4.34 33.81
N ASP A 534 76.07 -3.69 33.18
CA ASP A 534 75.87 -3.06 31.87
C ASP A 534 75.61 -4.11 30.78
N HIS A 535 76.34 -5.24 30.80
CA HIS A 535 76.08 -6.36 29.91
C HIS A 535 74.70 -6.99 30.11
N TYR A 536 74.28 -7.19 31.37
CA TYR A 536 72.95 -7.71 31.68
C TYR A 536 71.82 -6.80 31.16
N ASN A 537 71.96 -5.49 31.36
CA ASN A 537 70.99 -4.51 30.89
C ASN A 537 70.91 -4.47 29.36
N GLN A 538 72.05 -4.57 28.67
CA GLN A 538 72.10 -4.65 27.21
C GLN A 538 71.47 -5.95 26.67
N ALA A 539 71.75 -7.09 27.29
CA ALA A 539 71.14 -8.37 26.92
C ALA A 539 69.62 -8.37 27.13
N THR A 540 69.15 -7.78 28.23
CA THR A 540 67.71 -7.62 28.52
C THR A 540 67.01 -6.72 27.51
N LEU A 541 67.66 -5.62 27.09
CA LEU A 541 67.13 -4.74 26.05
C LEU A 541 67.03 -5.47 24.69
N ALA A 542 68.07 -6.22 24.31
CA ALA A 542 68.10 -7.01 23.09
C ALA A 542 67.00 -8.09 23.08
N TYR A 543 66.78 -8.77 24.20
CA TYR A 543 65.68 -9.72 24.37
C TYR A 543 64.31 -9.07 24.12
N ASN A 544 64.03 -7.96 24.80
CA ASN A 544 62.74 -7.29 24.69
C ASN A 544 62.47 -6.79 23.25
N LEU A 545 63.51 -6.36 22.54
CA LEU A 545 63.42 -5.99 21.12
C LEU A 545 63.15 -7.22 20.24
N ALA A 546 63.83 -8.34 20.47
CA ALA A 546 63.62 -9.58 19.72
C ALA A 546 62.22 -10.16 19.94
N THR A 547 61.71 -10.18 21.19
CA THR A 547 60.35 -10.65 21.50
C THR A 547 59.28 -9.81 20.82
N LYS A 548 59.43 -8.48 20.79
CA LYS A 548 58.52 -7.57 20.07
C LYS A 548 58.54 -7.79 18.56
N ALA A 549 59.70 -8.07 17.98
CA ALA A 549 59.82 -8.39 16.56
C ALA A 549 59.13 -9.72 16.21
N ILE A 550 59.25 -10.73 17.07
CA ILE A 550 58.63 -12.06 16.87
C ILE A 550 57.09 -12.00 17.02
N GLN A 551 56.56 -11.12 17.88
CA GLN A 551 55.11 -10.98 18.10
C GLN A 551 54.35 -10.26 16.97
N GLY A 552 55.03 -9.84 15.91
CA GLY A 552 54.40 -9.32 14.69
C GLY A 552 53.90 -7.87 14.79
N ASP A 553 54.26 -7.15 15.85
CA ASP A 553 53.79 -5.78 16.12
C ASP A 553 54.53 -4.69 15.31
N PHE A 554 55.30 -5.07 14.28
CA PHE A 554 56.02 -4.14 13.42
C PHE A 554 55.74 -4.41 11.95
N VAL A 555 54.74 -3.70 11.39
CA VAL A 555 54.59 -3.58 9.94
C VAL A 555 55.52 -2.48 9.45
N GLY A 556 56.66 -2.91 8.87
CA GLY A 556 57.43 -2.12 7.90
C GLY A 556 58.71 -1.45 8.42
N TYR A 557 59.78 -2.20 8.72
CA TYR A 557 61.14 -1.63 8.80
C TYR A 557 62.25 -2.67 8.56
N LYS A 558 62.63 -2.88 7.29
CA LYS A 558 63.85 -3.62 6.90
C LYS A 558 65.10 -3.04 7.59
N ALA A 559 65.19 -1.71 7.71
CA ALA A 559 66.31 -1.02 8.33
C ALA A 559 66.44 -1.27 9.85
N GLN A 560 65.34 -1.50 10.57
CA GLN A 560 65.38 -1.81 12.00
C GLN A 560 65.79 -3.26 12.24
N TYR A 561 65.40 -4.17 11.34
CA TYR A 561 65.85 -5.56 11.37
C TYR A 561 67.36 -5.68 11.12
N GLU A 562 67.89 -4.95 10.13
CA GLU A 562 69.34 -4.88 9.87
C GLU A 562 70.10 -4.28 11.05
N ALA A 563 69.56 -3.24 11.70
CA ALA A 563 70.15 -2.66 12.91
C ALA A 563 70.13 -3.63 14.11
N LEU A 564 69.06 -4.41 14.26
CA LEU A 564 68.95 -5.44 15.30
C LEU A 564 69.95 -6.57 15.06
N GLN A 565 70.05 -7.06 13.82
CA GLN A 565 70.99 -8.12 13.44
C GLN A 565 72.43 -7.69 13.71
N LYS A 566 72.80 -6.45 13.34
CA LYS A 566 74.13 -5.90 13.64
C LYS A 566 74.43 -5.88 15.14
N LYS A 567 73.46 -5.47 15.97
CA LYS A 567 73.64 -5.48 17.43
C LYS A 567 73.73 -6.88 18.02
N ILE A 568 73.00 -7.84 17.46
CA ILE A 568 73.10 -9.26 17.84
C ILE A 568 74.50 -9.76 17.56
N ASP A 569 75.04 -9.49 16.36
CA ASP A 569 76.39 -9.92 15.99
C ASP A 569 77.46 -9.25 16.86
N GLU A 570 77.27 -7.99 17.27
CA GLU A 570 78.13 -7.28 18.24
C GLU A 570 78.10 -7.95 19.63
N ILE A 571 76.93 -8.37 20.11
CA ILE A 571 76.76 -9.07 21.39
C ILE A 571 77.42 -10.46 21.34
N ASP A 572 77.18 -11.24 20.28
CA ASP A 572 77.77 -12.58 20.13
C ASP A 572 79.30 -12.52 20.09
N ASN A 573 79.87 -11.56 19.36
CA ASN A 573 81.31 -11.33 19.34
C ASN A 573 81.87 -10.93 20.71
N THR A 574 81.13 -10.12 21.47
CA THR A 574 81.55 -9.69 22.81
C THR A 574 81.46 -10.83 23.84
N ASN A 575 80.41 -11.66 23.76
CA ASN A 575 80.24 -12.83 24.61
C ASN A 575 81.33 -13.87 24.36
N ASN A 576 81.68 -14.11 23.09
CA ASN A 576 82.81 -14.99 22.73
C ASN A 576 84.14 -14.44 23.27
N SER A 577 84.37 -13.13 23.18
CA SER A 577 85.55 -12.50 23.78
C SER A 577 85.58 -12.63 25.31
N TYR A 578 84.43 -12.56 25.99
CA TYR A 578 84.36 -12.73 27.45
C TYR A 578 84.58 -14.19 27.86
N ALA A 579 84.05 -15.14 27.09
CA ALA A 579 84.32 -16.56 27.28
C ALA A 579 85.82 -16.86 27.15
N ASP A 580 86.49 -16.29 26.14
CA ASP A 580 87.94 -16.40 25.98
C ASP A 580 88.73 -15.77 27.14
N GLN A 581 88.29 -14.61 27.64
CA GLN A 581 88.93 -13.97 28.81
C GLN A 581 88.75 -14.80 30.09
N LEU A 582 87.57 -15.39 30.31
CA LEU A 582 87.32 -16.30 31.43
C LEU A 582 88.17 -17.58 31.30
N GLN A 583 88.32 -18.12 30.09
CA GLN A 583 89.20 -19.25 29.82
C GLN A 583 90.67 -18.93 30.12
N GLN A 584 91.13 -17.72 29.76
CA GLN A 584 92.48 -17.24 30.07
C GLN A 584 92.70 -17.04 31.58
N LEU A 585 91.71 -16.49 32.30
CA LEU A 585 91.72 -16.39 33.76
C LEU A 585 91.76 -17.76 34.43
N GLN A 586 91.01 -18.73 33.91
CA GLN A 586 91.04 -20.11 34.38
C GLN A 586 92.42 -20.75 34.21
N ASN A 587 93.05 -20.56 33.05
CA ASN A 587 94.38 -21.07 32.78
C ASN A 587 95.43 -20.42 33.69
N LYS A 588 95.28 -19.12 33.98
CA LYS A 588 96.12 -18.39 34.94
C LYS A 588 95.97 -18.93 36.36
N TYR A 589 94.74 -19.15 36.83
CA TYR A 589 94.48 -19.75 38.16
C TYR A 589 95.06 -21.17 38.28
N ARG A 590 94.88 -22.01 37.26
CA ARG A 590 95.49 -23.36 37.21
C ARG A 590 97.02 -23.32 37.26
N SER A 591 97.65 -22.30 36.67
CA SER A 591 99.11 -22.16 36.68
C SER A 591 99.70 -21.70 38.01
N THR A 592 98.89 -21.12 38.92
CA THR A 592 99.39 -20.57 40.19
C THR A 592 99.54 -21.58 41.33
N GLY A 593 99.17 -22.86 41.13
CA GLY A 593 99.46 -23.94 42.09
C GLY A 593 98.80 -23.80 43.47
N LEU A 594 97.71 -23.03 43.58
CA LEU A 594 96.92 -22.95 44.82
C LEU A 594 96.16 -24.26 45.08
N PRO A 595 96.06 -24.73 46.33
CA PRO A 595 95.42 -26.00 46.66
C PRO A 595 93.91 -26.00 46.33
N ASP A 596 93.44 -27.14 45.84
CA ASP A 596 92.08 -27.43 45.38
C ASP A 596 91.10 -27.36 46.58
N GLU A 597 90.48 -26.21 46.83
CA GLU A 597 89.42 -26.07 47.83
C GLU A 597 88.01 -26.09 47.22
N THR A 598 87.35 -27.23 47.45
CA THR A 598 85.91 -27.53 47.45
C THR A 598 85.18 -27.84 46.13
N ASP A 599 84.51 -29.01 46.14
CA ASP A 599 83.68 -29.61 45.07
C ASP A 599 82.52 -28.73 44.56
N ALA A 600 82.14 -27.67 45.29
CA ALA A 600 81.10 -26.73 44.86
C ALA A 600 81.52 -25.92 43.62
N SER A 601 82.82 -25.61 43.49
CA SER A 601 83.36 -24.87 42.35
C SER A 601 83.39 -25.72 41.07
N LYS A 602 83.66 -27.03 41.17
CA LYS A 602 83.62 -27.98 40.05
C LYS A 602 82.20 -28.22 39.53
N ASN A 603 81.18 -28.24 40.40
CA ASN A 603 79.79 -28.47 40.00
C ASN A 603 79.13 -27.28 39.29
N ILE A 604 79.46 -26.04 39.67
CA ILE A 604 78.97 -24.85 38.96
C ILE A 604 79.64 -24.74 37.57
N PHE A 605 80.88 -25.22 37.43
CA PHE A 605 81.65 -25.15 36.19
C PHE A 605 81.19 -26.16 35.12
N ASN A 606 80.83 -27.39 35.51
CA ASN A 606 80.32 -28.41 34.56
C ASN A 606 78.94 -28.05 33.97
N LEU A 607 78.17 -27.20 34.65
CA LEU A 607 76.88 -26.69 34.19
C LEU A 607 77.01 -25.65 33.06
N TYR A 608 78.16 -24.98 32.92
CA TYR A 608 78.36 -23.90 31.95
C TYR A 608 78.78 -24.38 30.55
N PHE A 609 79.30 -25.60 30.41
CA PHE A 609 79.94 -26.08 29.17
C PHE A 609 79.37 -27.42 28.63
N SER A 610 78.24 -27.88 29.16
CA SER A 610 77.61 -29.16 28.75
C SER A 610 76.32 -29.00 27.93
N ASN A 611 76.02 -27.83 27.35
CA ASN A 611 74.87 -27.62 26.44
C ASN A 611 75.25 -26.87 25.18
#